data_AF-A0A0D3AJC5-F1
#
_entry.id   AF-A0A0D3AJC5-F1
#
_cell.length_a   1.000
_cell.length_b   1.000
_cell.length_c   1.000
_cell.angle_alpha   90.00
_cell.angle_beta   90.00
_cell.angle_gamma   90.00
#
_symmetry.space_group_name_H-M   'P 1'
#
loop_
_entity.id
_entity.type
_entity.pdbx_description
1 polymer ?
#
loop_
_entity_poly.entity_id
_entity_poly.type
_entity_poly.pdbx_seq_one_letter_code
_entity_poly.pdbx_strand_id
1 'polypeptide(L)'
;MVNSKFVLLAFIALSLFLSGAETRDFVWSGAELSSFCCTSQPQLGACDTKQLNDRCEKLCIRGCSQNKGGGCQAVPSGSVCSCYC
;
A
#
# COMPACT_ATOMS: atom_id res chain seq x y z
N MET A 1 -35.53 20.09 21.41
CA MET A 1 -34.50 19.47 22.27
C MET A 1 -33.90 18.30 21.50
N VAL A 2 -32.73 18.48 20.90
CA VAL A 2 -32.03 17.36 20.25
C VAL A 2 -31.58 16.44 21.37
N ASN A 3 -32.09 15.21 21.40
CA ASN A 3 -31.79 14.27 22.49
C ASN A 3 -30.28 14.00 22.46
N SER A 4 -29.58 14.22 23.57
CA SER A 4 -28.12 14.08 23.67
C SER A 4 -27.63 12.71 23.16
N LYS A 5 -28.48 11.68 23.28
CA LYS A 5 -28.25 10.34 22.74
C LYS A 5 -28.12 10.31 21.21
N PHE A 6 -28.92 11.08 20.47
CA PHE A 6 -28.83 11.15 19.00
C PHE A 6 -27.57 11.88 18.53
N VAL A 7 -27.13 12.88 19.30
CA VAL A 7 -25.88 13.60 19.02
C VAL A 7 -24.69 12.65 19.17
N LEU A 8 -24.63 11.90 20.28
CA LEU A 8 -23.59 10.90 20.52
C LEU A 8 -23.55 9.82 19.43
N LEU A 9 -24.71 9.30 19.01
CA LEU A 9 -24.79 8.28 17.96
C LEU A 9 -24.29 8.81 16.60
N ALA A 10 -24.60 10.07 16.27
CA ALA A 10 -24.11 10.70 15.05
C ALA A 10 -22.58 10.84 15.05
N PHE A 11 -21.98 11.21 16.18
CA PHE A 11 -20.52 11.29 16.32
C PHE A 11 -19.85 9.92 16.20
N ILE A 12 -20.39 8.88 16.85
CA ILE A 12 -19.83 7.52 16.75
C ILE A 12 -19.91 6.99 15.32
N ALA A 13 -21.03 7.21 14.63
CA ALA A 13 -21.16 6.85 13.23
C ALA A 13 -20.13 7.56 12.36
N LEU A 14 -19.94 8.88 12.54
CA LEU A 14 -18.93 9.64 11.81
C LEU A 14 -17.50 9.11 12.03
N SER A 15 -17.15 8.79 13.28
CA SER A 15 -15.84 8.24 13.63
C SER A 15 -15.59 6.88 12.96
N LEU A 16 -16.59 5.99 12.92
CA LEU A 16 -16.48 4.70 12.24
C LEU A 16 -16.36 4.84 10.72
N PHE A 17 -17.08 5.79 10.12
CA PHE A 17 -16.95 6.10 8.69
C PHE A 17 -15.55 6.63 8.34
N LEU A 18 -14.94 7.45 9.21
CA LEU A 18 -13.59 7.97 9.02
C LEU A 18 -12.51 6.89 9.23
N SER A 19 -12.64 6.03 10.24
CA SER A 19 -11.74 4.87 10.45
C SER A 19 -11.95 3.72 9.45
N GLY A 20 -13.00 3.77 8.62
CA GLY A 20 -13.17 2.84 7.49
C GLY A 20 -12.46 3.30 6.21
N ALA A 21 -12.00 4.56 6.15
CA ALA A 21 -11.25 5.13 5.04
C ALA A 21 -9.73 4.95 5.20
N GLU A 22 -9.30 4.09 6.11
CA GLU A 22 -7.95 3.56 6.15
C GLU A 22 -7.80 2.72 4.88
N THR A 23 -7.16 3.32 3.88
CA THR A 23 -6.66 2.58 2.73
C THR A 23 -5.95 1.37 3.32
N ARG A 24 -6.36 0.16 2.94
CA ARG A 24 -5.66 -1.08 3.34
C ARG A 24 -4.25 -1.03 2.78
N ASP A 25 -3.39 -0.27 3.43
CA ASP A 25 -1.96 -0.42 3.37
C ASP A 25 -1.73 -1.77 4.02
N PHE A 26 -1.56 -2.76 3.16
CA PHE A 26 -1.13 -4.10 3.52
C PHE A 26 0.16 -3.91 4.31
N VAL A 27 0.05 -3.89 5.65
CA VAL A 27 1.18 -3.76 6.56
C VAL A 27 1.91 -5.09 6.49
N TRP A 28 2.80 -5.23 5.50
CA TRP A 28 3.82 -6.25 5.56
C TRP A 28 4.65 -5.96 6.80
N SER A 29 4.64 -6.90 7.74
CA SER A 29 5.44 -6.85 8.95
C SER A 29 6.91 -6.73 8.53
N GLY A 30 7.65 -5.78 9.11
CA GLY A 30 9.00 -5.38 8.66
C GLY A 30 10.06 -6.50 8.52
N ALA A 31 9.80 -7.71 9.02
CA ALA A 31 10.65 -8.88 8.83
C ALA A 31 10.50 -9.57 7.46
N GLU A 32 9.34 -9.48 6.79
CA GLU A 32 9.18 -10.01 5.42
C GLU A 32 9.68 -9.01 4.36
N LEU A 33 9.80 -7.74 4.75
CA LEU A 33 10.15 -6.64 3.84
C LEU A 33 11.60 -6.69 3.36
N SER A 34 12.54 -7.17 4.17
CA SER A 34 13.97 -7.23 3.83
C SER A 34 14.29 -8.19 2.68
N SER A 35 13.41 -9.14 2.37
CA SER A 35 13.60 -10.10 1.28
C SER A 35 13.14 -9.59 -0.10
N PHE A 36 12.56 -8.38 -0.18
CA PHE A 36 12.01 -7.85 -1.43
C PHE A 36 13.05 -7.20 -2.35
N CYS A 37 14.29 -6.99 -1.90
CA CYS A 37 15.32 -6.39 -2.73
C CYS A 37 15.80 -7.31 -3.83
N CYS A 38 16.09 -6.72 -4.99
CA CYS A 38 16.57 -7.47 -6.15
C CYS A 38 15.60 -8.54 -6.64
N THR A 39 14.31 -8.40 -6.35
CA THR A 39 13.29 -9.34 -6.80
C THR A 39 12.14 -8.59 -7.48
N SER A 40 11.54 -9.25 -8.46
CA SER A 40 10.24 -8.87 -8.96
C SER A 40 9.16 -9.37 -8.01
N GLN A 41 8.14 -8.54 -7.76
CA GLN A 41 6.97 -8.84 -6.96
C GLN A 41 5.75 -9.00 -7.87
N PRO A 42 5.56 -10.17 -8.51
CA PRO A 42 4.40 -10.43 -9.34
C PRO A 42 3.09 -10.42 -8.54
N GLN A 43 3.18 -10.55 -7.22
CA GLN A 43 2.08 -10.55 -6.26
C GLN A 43 1.35 -9.19 -6.19
N LEU A 44 2.05 -8.11 -6.57
CA LEU A 44 1.44 -6.78 -6.69
C LEU A 44 0.54 -6.66 -7.94
N GLY A 45 0.49 -7.68 -8.80
CA GLY A 45 -0.30 -7.70 -10.02
C GLY A 45 0.32 -6.90 -11.15
N ALA A 46 -0.51 -6.59 -12.16
CA ALA A 46 -0.13 -5.70 -13.24
C ALA A 46 0.27 -4.33 -12.66
N CYS A 47 1.47 -3.86 -13.00
CA CYS A 47 2.02 -2.59 -12.57
C CYS A 47 1.93 -1.64 -13.78
N ASP A 48 0.72 -1.21 -14.10
CA ASP A 48 0.35 -0.64 -15.40
C ASP A 48 -0.17 0.80 -15.30
N THR A 49 -0.36 1.30 -14.09
CA THR A 49 -0.72 2.70 -13.83
C THR A 49 0.36 3.42 -13.03
N LYS A 50 0.42 4.76 -13.17
CA LYS A 50 1.32 5.60 -12.38
C LYS A 50 1.12 5.40 -10.87
N GLN A 51 -0.13 5.23 -10.43
CA GLN A 51 -0.44 4.98 -9.02
C GLN A 51 0.18 3.67 -8.52
N LEU A 52 0.15 2.62 -9.34
CA LEU A 52 0.75 1.33 -9.01
C LEU A 52 2.29 1.39 -9.02
N ASN A 53 2.86 2.18 -9.93
CA ASN A 53 4.30 2.47 -9.93
C ASN A 53 4.75 3.17 -8.65
N ASP A 54 4.07 4.25 -8.26
CA ASP A 54 4.37 5.01 -7.05
C ASP A 54 4.20 4.13 -5.79
N ARG A 55 3.24 3.19 -5.81
CA ARG A 55 3.07 2.19 -4.76
C ARG A 55 4.24 1.20 -4.71
N CYS A 56 4.64 0.67 -5.87
CA CYS A 56 5.78 -0.24 -6.01
C CYS A 56 7.06 0.41 -5.47
N GLU A 57 7.33 1.65 -5.87
CA GLU A 57 8.49 2.42 -5.42
C GLU A 57 8.52 2.55 -3.89
N LYS A 58 7.41 3.01 -3.29
CA LYS A 58 7.30 3.14 -1.82
C LYS A 58 7.46 1.82 -1.10
N LEU A 59 6.99 0.73 -1.69
CA LEU A 59 7.12 -0.61 -1.14
C LEU A 59 8.58 -1.04 -1.11
N CYS A 60 9.28 -0.87 -2.23
CA CYS A 60 10.69 -1.20 -2.34
C CYS A 60 11.58 -0.28 -1.48
N ILE A 61 11.25 1.02 -1.35
CA ILE A 61 11.96 1.93 -0.44
C ILE A 61 11.85 1.43 1.01
N ARG A 62 10.63 1.07 1.46
CA ARG A 62 10.43 0.55 2.82
C ARG A 62 10.99 -0.86 3.02
N GLY A 63 11.01 -1.66 1.96
CA GLY A 63 11.48 -3.04 1.98
C GLY A 63 12.98 -3.19 1.94
N CYS A 64 13.66 -2.27 1.26
CA CYS A 64 15.08 -2.39 1.03
C CYS A 64 15.94 -1.58 1.97
N SER A 65 16.90 -2.27 2.57
CA SER A 65 17.91 -1.71 3.47
C SER A 65 18.71 -0.55 2.84
N GLN A 66 18.78 -0.47 1.51
CA GLN A 66 19.49 0.58 0.79
C GLN A 66 18.60 1.70 0.22
N ASN A 67 17.29 1.72 0.50
CA ASN A 67 16.35 2.72 -0.03
C ASN A 67 16.42 2.89 -1.57
N LYS A 68 16.81 1.83 -2.30
CA LYS A 68 17.01 1.86 -3.75
C LYS A 68 15.72 2.08 -4.53
N GLY A 69 14.57 1.80 -3.90
CA GLY A 69 13.26 1.91 -4.53
C GLY A 69 13.03 0.82 -5.57
N GLY A 70 12.10 1.09 -6.48
CA GLY A 70 11.65 0.13 -7.49
C GLY A 70 10.62 0.76 -8.40
N GLY A 71 10.21 0.00 -9.42
CA GLY A 71 9.25 0.48 -10.39
C GLY A 71 8.61 -0.64 -11.20
N CYS A 72 7.63 -0.27 -12.00
CA CYS A 72 6.98 -1.18 -12.92
C CYS A 72 7.90 -1.54 -14.09
N GLN A 73 8.18 -2.82 -14.25
CA GLN A 73 8.98 -3.34 -15.36
C GLN A 73 8.10 -4.20 -16.28
N ALA A 74 8.17 -3.94 -17.58
CA ALA A 74 7.45 -4.72 -18.59
C ALA A 74 8.06 -6.13 -18.69
N VAL A 75 7.18 -7.14 -18.76
CA VAL A 75 7.50 -8.55 -18.95
C VAL A 75 6.56 -9.13 -20.02
N PRO A 76 6.86 -10.29 -20.63
CA PRO A 76 6.02 -10.86 -21.69
C PRO A 76 4.56 -11.10 -21.30
N SER A 77 4.29 -11.28 -20.00
CA SER A 77 2.95 -11.49 -19.43
C SER A 77 2.26 -10.21 -18.94
N GLY A 78 2.87 -9.03 -19.10
CA GLY A 78 2.31 -7.75 -18.65
C GLY A 78 3.38 -6.84 -18.03
N SER A 79 3.12 -6.30 -16.84
CA SER A 79 4.08 -5.52 -16.09
C SER A 79 4.11 -5.97 -14.63
N VAL A 80 5.30 -6.02 -14.05
CA VAL A 80 5.50 -6.44 -12.65
C VAL A 80 6.23 -5.36 -11.88
N CYS A 81 5.93 -5.23 -10.59
CA CYS A 81 6.72 -4.40 -9.70
C CYS A 81 8.11 -5.03 -9.52
N SER A 82 9.19 -4.26 -9.70
CA SER A 82 10.58 -4.73 -9.59
C SER A 82 11.34 -3.81 -8.63
N CYS A 83 11.84 -4.37 -7.53
CA CYS A 83 12.67 -3.64 -6.58
C CYS A 83 14.14 -3.69 -6.98
N TYR A 84 14.81 -2.54 -6.96
CA TYR A 84 16.18 -2.42 -7.44
C TYR A 84 17.22 -2.88 -6.40
N CYS A 85 18.36 -3.31 -6.92
CA CYS A 85 19.64 -3.35 -6.20
C CYS A 85 20.40 -2.03 -6.42
#